data_AF-A0A3S7NW35-F1
#
_entry.id   AF-A0A3S7NW35-F1
#
_cell.length_a   1.000
_cell.length_b   1.000
_cell.length_c   1.000
_cell.angle_alpha   90.00
_cell.angle_beta   90.00
_cell.angle_gamma   90.00
#
_symmetry.space_group_name_H-M   'P 1'
#
loop_
_entity.id
_entity.type
_entity.pdbx_description
1 polymer ?
#
loop_
_entity_poly.entity_id
_entity_poly.type
_entity_poly.pdbx_seq_one_letter_code
_entity_poly.pdbx_strand_id
1 'polypeptide(L)'
;MGWLMIGLLALITFFNRFAFFSRLTRYQPGAEMGAFLSFSAQSVLTAIWLPIVFSYEPGHGLDWDPDYLAATLLVTVLTLLRLPTLVVVVVGMGGFFLLRWLGGVALFWPW
;
A
#
# COMPACT_ATOMS: atom_id res chain seq x y z
N MET A 1 -19.14 -18.25 -0.84
CA MET A 1 -18.23 -17.96 -1.98
C MET A 1 -16.94 -17.27 -1.54
N GLY A 2 -16.97 -16.21 -0.73
CA GLY A 2 -15.75 -15.53 -0.25
C GLY A 2 -14.74 -16.43 0.51
N TRP A 3 -15.23 -17.26 1.44
CA TRP A 3 -14.37 -18.18 2.21
C TRP A 3 -13.60 -19.18 1.34
N LEU A 4 -14.22 -19.66 0.26
CA LEU A 4 -13.59 -20.61 -0.67
C LEU A 4 -12.52 -19.90 -1.51
N MET A 5 -12.77 -18.67 -1.96
CA MET A 5 -11.75 -17.86 -2.65
C MET A 5 -10.56 -17.54 -1.74
N ILE A 6 -10.79 -17.17 -0.49
CA ILE A 6 -9.70 -16.92 0.48
C ILE A 6 -8.89 -18.19 0.70
N GLY A 7 -9.55 -19.34 0.90
CA GLY A 7 -8.88 -20.63 1.03
C GLY A 7 -8.06 -20.99 -0.20
N LEU A 8 -8.59 -20.75 -1.40
CA LEU A 8 -7.89 -21.03 -2.66
C LEU A 8 -6.71 -20.09 -2.88
N LEU A 9 -6.85 -18.79 -2.61
CA LEU A 9 -5.77 -17.82 -2.70
C LEU A 9 -4.65 -18.17 -1.71
N ALA A 10 -5.01 -18.50 -0.47
CA ALA A 10 -4.07 -18.93 0.55
C ALA A 10 -3.32 -20.20 0.13
N LEU A 11 -4.03 -21.17 -0.46
CA LEU A 11 -3.44 -22.38 -1.01
C LEU A 11 -2.42 -22.06 -2.12
N ILE A 12 -2.78 -21.22 -3.10
CA ILE A 12 -1.91 -20.81 -4.21
C ILE A 12 -0.68 -20.07 -3.69
N THR A 13 -0.85 -19.10 -2.77
CA THR A 13 0.28 -18.36 -2.17
C THR A 13 1.19 -19.28 -1.37
N PHE A 14 0.61 -20.23 -0.63
CA PHE A 14 1.38 -21.23 0.13
C PHE A 14 2.18 -22.13 -0.81
N PHE A 15 1.58 -22.66 -1.87
CA PHE A 15 2.30 -23.47 -2.86
C PHE A 15 3.39 -22.69 -3.58
N ASN A 16 3.13 -21.44 -4.00
CA ASN A 16 4.13 -20.58 -4.63
C ASN A 16 5.33 -20.37 -3.69
N ARG A 17 5.07 -19.97 -2.44
CA ARG A 17 6.12 -19.75 -1.44
C ARG A 17 6.85 -21.04 -1.08
N PHE A 18 6.14 -22.16 -0.94
CA PHE A 18 6.73 -23.46 -0.64
C PHE A 18 7.62 -23.97 -1.78
N ALA A 19 7.20 -23.77 -3.03
CA ALA A 19 8.03 -24.09 -4.21
C ALA A 19 9.35 -23.32 -4.20
N PHE A 20 9.34 -22.03 -3.83
CA PHE A 20 10.55 -21.22 -3.68
C PHE A 20 11.37 -21.54 -2.41
N PHE A 21 10.74 -22.00 -1.32
CA PHE A 21 11.43 -22.35 -0.06
C PHE A 21 12.00 -23.77 -0.05
N SER A 22 11.41 -24.71 -0.80
CA SER A 22 11.89 -26.08 -0.90
C SER A 22 13.23 -26.08 -1.64
N ARG A 23 14.30 -26.24 -0.85
CA ARG A 23 15.73 -26.19 -1.21
C ARG A 23 16.20 -27.19 -2.30
N LEU A 24 15.35 -27.72 -3.18
CA LEU A 24 15.79 -28.66 -4.22
C LEU A 24 16.54 -27.97 -5.37
N THR A 25 16.30 -26.69 -5.58
CA THR A 25 17.05 -25.90 -6.56
C THR A 25 17.62 -24.72 -5.81
N ARG A 26 18.95 -24.64 -5.72
CA ARG A 26 19.71 -23.46 -5.26
C ARG A 26 19.57 -22.33 -6.30
N TYR A 27 18.34 -22.07 -6.74
CA TYR A 27 17.98 -21.06 -7.72
C TYR A 27 17.86 -19.76 -6.95
N GLN A 28 18.99 -19.07 -6.80
CA GLN A 28 18.94 -17.64 -6.66
C GLN A 28 18.41 -17.14 -8.00
N PRO A 29 17.25 -16.44 -8.05
CA PRO A 29 16.84 -15.79 -9.27
C PRO A 29 18.04 -14.95 -9.72
N GLY A 30 18.54 -15.21 -10.93
CA GLY A 30 19.67 -14.46 -11.48
C GLY A 30 19.37 -12.97 -11.37
N ALA A 31 20.41 -12.13 -11.25
CA ALA A 31 20.26 -10.69 -11.01
C ALA A 31 19.19 -10.03 -11.90
N GLU A 32 19.06 -10.49 -13.15
CA GLU A 32 18.04 -10.07 -14.11
C GLU A 32 16.61 -10.43 -13.69
N MET A 33 16.37 -11.68 -13.28
CA MET A 33 15.04 -12.14 -12.86
C MET A 33 14.59 -11.48 -11.54
N GLY A 34 15.53 -11.25 -10.62
CA GLY A 34 15.29 -10.47 -9.40
C GLY A 34 14.94 -9.00 -9.70
N ALA A 35 15.58 -8.39 -10.69
CA ALA A 35 15.24 -7.04 -11.15
C ALA A 35 13.84 -6.98 -11.76
N PHE A 36 13.46 -7.96 -12.61
CA PHE A 36 12.11 -8.06 -13.17
C PHE A 36 11.03 -8.24 -12.09
N LEU A 37 11.26 -9.11 -11.11
CA LEU A 37 10.34 -9.32 -9.99
C LEU A 37 10.20 -8.06 -9.12
N SER A 38 11.31 -7.36 -8.85
CA SER A 38 11.30 -6.11 -8.09
C SER A 38 10.58 -4.98 -8.84
N PHE A 39 10.75 -4.92 -10.16
CA PHE A 39 10.03 -3.97 -11.02
C PHE A 39 8.52 -4.23 -11.00
N SER A 40 8.11 -5.50 -11.06
CA SER A 40 6.69 -5.88 -10.95
C SER A 40 6.10 -5.44 -9.60
N ALA A 41 6.81 -5.68 -8.50
CA ALA A 41 6.37 -5.25 -7.17
C ALA A 41 6.20 -3.72 -7.08
N GLN A 42 7.17 -2.94 -7.57
CA GLN A 42 7.10 -1.48 -7.59
C GLN A 42 5.98 -0.95 -8.49
N SER A 43 5.76 -1.60 -9.64
CA SER A 43 4.68 -1.24 -10.58
C SER A 43 3.30 -1.45 -9.95
N VAL A 44 3.10 -2.61 -9.31
CA VAL A 44 1.85 -2.94 -8.63
C VAL A 44 1.59 -2.00 -7.45
N LEU A 45 2.61 -1.68 -6.65
CA LEU A 45 2.47 -0.74 -5.54
C LEU A 45 2.03 0.66 -6.03
N THR A 46 2.61 1.12 -7.14
CA THR A 46 2.26 2.41 -7.75
C THR A 46 0.83 2.40 -8.30
N ALA A 47 0.40 1.30 -8.93
CA ALA A 47 -0.96 1.15 -9.44
C ALA A 47 -2.01 1.12 -8.32
N ILE A 48 -1.69 0.49 -7.17
CA ILE A 48 -2.59 0.39 -6.02
C ILE A 48 -2.65 1.69 -5.22
N TRP A 49 -1.59 2.51 -5.23
CA TRP A 49 -1.57 3.77 -4.49
C TRP A 49 -2.68 4.75 -4.91
N LEU A 50 -2.89 4.93 -6.23
CA LEU A 50 -3.85 5.89 -6.76
C LEU A 50 -5.29 5.68 -6.25
N PRO A 51 -5.91 4.49 -6.39
CA PRO A 51 -7.26 4.26 -5.89
C PRO A 51 -7.37 4.32 -4.36
N ILE A 52 -6.27 4.08 -3.62
CA ILE A 52 -6.25 4.22 -2.15
C ILE A 52 -6.35 5.69 -1.73
N VAL A 53 -5.66 6.60 -2.43
CA VAL A 53 -5.62 8.02 -2.07
C VAL A 53 -6.87 8.76 -2.52
N PHE A 54 -7.37 8.43 -3.72
CA PHE A 54 -8.50 9.13 -4.33
C PHE A 54 -9.82 8.36 -4.22
N SER A 55 -9.87 7.33 -3.37
CA SER A 55 -11.07 6.53 -3.11
C SER A 55 -11.86 6.21 -4.39
N TYR A 56 -11.16 5.69 -5.40
CA TYR A 56 -11.75 5.48 -6.72
C TYR A 56 -12.75 4.33 -6.66
N GLU A 57 -14.04 4.66 -6.70
CA GLU A 57 -15.13 3.68 -6.70
C GLU A 57 -15.64 3.51 -8.15
N PRO A 58 -15.63 2.29 -8.72
CA PRO A 58 -16.12 2.05 -10.07
C PRO A 58 -17.63 2.31 -10.14
N GLY A 59 -18.01 3.48 -10.66
CA GLY A 59 -19.40 3.90 -10.87
C GLY A 59 -19.76 5.28 -10.29
N HIS A 60 -19.03 5.77 -9.28
CA HIS A 60 -19.26 7.10 -8.68
C HIS A 60 -18.24 8.16 -9.10
N GLY A 61 -17.16 7.77 -9.78
CA GLY A 61 -16.11 8.70 -10.22
C GLY A 61 -15.01 8.87 -9.17
N LEU A 62 -14.24 9.94 -9.30
CA LEU A 62 -13.12 10.25 -8.41
C LEU A 62 -13.64 11.08 -7.23
N ASP A 63 -13.61 10.52 -6.02
CA ASP A 63 -14.03 11.23 -4.81
C ASP A 63 -12.80 11.84 -4.11
N TRP A 64 -12.80 13.16 -3.93
CA TRP A 64 -11.66 13.89 -3.39
C TRP A 64 -11.81 14.02 -1.88
N ASP A 65 -11.34 13.02 -1.15
CA ASP A 65 -11.38 13.05 0.32
C ASP A 65 -10.23 13.93 0.87
N PRO A 66 -10.53 15.10 1.46
CA PRO A 66 -9.50 16.05 1.91
C PRO A 66 -8.65 15.48 3.06
N ASP A 67 -9.17 14.53 3.85
CA ASP A 67 -8.43 13.92 4.96
C ASP A 67 -7.34 12.98 4.43
N TYR A 68 -7.68 12.18 3.42
CA TYR A 68 -6.71 11.32 2.73
C TYR A 68 -5.64 12.14 2.00
N LEU A 69 -6.02 13.25 1.37
CA LEU A 69 -5.08 14.14 0.70
C LEU A 69 -4.12 14.82 1.70
N ALA A 70 -4.62 15.31 2.83
CA ALA A 70 -3.78 15.90 3.86
C ALA A 70 -2.81 14.88 4.49
N ALA A 71 -3.30 13.68 4.79
CA ALA A 71 -2.46 12.61 5.33
C ALA A 71 -1.38 12.15 4.34
N THR A 72 -1.72 12.04 3.06
CA THR A 72 -0.75 11.64 2.01
C THR A 72 0.28 12.73 1.74
N LEU A 73 -0.11 14.01 1.78
CA LEU A 73 0.83 15.13 1.70
C LEU A 73 1.79 15.13 2.88
N LEU A 74 1.30 14.96 4.10
CA LEU A 74 2.13 14.84 5.32
C LEU A 74 3.15 13.72 5.17
N VAL A 75 2.71 12.51 4.79
CA VAL A 75 3.60 11.35 4.60
C VAL A 75 4.61 11.58 3.48
N THR A 76 4.21 12.24 2.40
CA THR A 76 5.10 12.61 1.28
C THR A 76 6.21 13.54 1.77
N VAL A 77 5.86 14.57 2.54
CA VAL A 77 6.83 15.49 3.14
C VAL A 77 7.79 14.74 4.06
N LEU A 78 7.28 13.94 5.01
CA LEU A 78 8.13 13.16 5.92
C LEU A 78 9.09 12.20 5.18
N THR A 79 8.64 11.63 4.06
CA THR A 79 9.47 10.77 3.20
C THR A 79 10.60 11.57 2.53
N LEU A 80 10.30 12.78 2.04
CA LEU A 80 11.29 13.68 1.43
C LEU A 80 12.34 14.14 2.45
N LEU A 81 11.98 14.27 3.73
CA LEU A 81 12.90 14.57 4.82
C LEU A 81 13.87 13.40 5.18
N ARG A 82 13.89 12.32 4.39
CA ARG A 82 14.80 11.15 4.57
C ARG A 82 14.73 10.53 5.98
N LEU A 83 13.56 10.61 6.62
CA LEU A 83 13.33 9.98 7.92
C LEU A 83 13.34 8.45 7.80
N PRO A 84 13.65 7.72 8.89
CA PRO A 84 13.55 6.27 8.90
C PRO A 84 12.14 5.84 8.51
N THR A 85 12.04 4.90 7.56
CA THR A 85 10.77 4.45 6.97
C THR A 85 9.75 3.99 8.01
N LEU A 86 10.21 3.34 9.08
CA LEU A 86 9.37 2.93 10.21
C LEU A 86 8.66 4.14 10.84
N VAL A 87 9.38 5.24 11.07
CA VAL A 87 8.82 6.47 11.66
C VAL A 87 7.82 7.10 10.71
N VAL A 88 8.14 7.17 9.41
CA VAL A 88 7.23 7.72 8.40
C VAL A 88 5.90 6.96 8.38
N VAL A 89 5.95 5.62 8.41
CA VAL A 89 4.74 4.78 8.39
C VAL A 89 3.93 4.94 9.68
N VAL A 90 4.59 4.90 10.84
CA VAL A 90 3.91 5.04 12.15
C VAL A 90 3.29 6.43 12.31
N VAL A 91 4.02 7.48 11.93
CA VAL A 91 3.54 8.87 11.98
C VAL A 91 2.45 9.10 10.93
N GLY A 92 2.55 8.49 9.75
CA GLY A 92 1.50 8.55 8.73
C GLY A 92 0.20 7.90 9.18
N MET A 93 0.27 6.67 9.71
CA MET A 93 -0.88 5.97 10.27
C MET A 93 -1.47 6.72 11.47
N GLY A 94 -0.61 7.17 12.39
CA GLY A 94 -1.02 7.93 13.57
C GLY A 94 -1.63 9.29 13.20
N GLY A 95 -1.04 9.99 12.23
CA GLY A 95 -1.51 11.28 11.73
C GLY A 95 -2.86 11.18 11.04
N PHE A 96 -3.06 10.18 10.17
CA PHE A 96 -4.37 9.90 9.58
C PHE A 96 -5.42 9.57 10.64
N PHE A 97 -5.06 8.73 11.61
CA PHE A 97 -5.99 8.37 12.69
C PHE A 97 -6.35 9.57 13.55
N LEU A 98 -5.38 10.42 13.92
CA LEU A 98 -5.64 11.67 14.64
C LEU A 98 -6.50 12.64 13.83
N LEU A 99 -6.20 12.84 12.55
CA LEU A 99 -6.97 13.71 11.65
C LEU A 99 -8.43 13.27 11.60
N ARG A 100 -8.67 11.96 11.39
CA ARG A 100 -10.02 11.42 11.35
C ARG A 100 -10.70 11.48 12.72
N TRP A 101 -9.96 11.30 13.80
CA TRP A 101 -10.49 11.38 15.17
C TRP A 101 -10.84 12.82 15.60
N LEU A 102 -10.09 13.83 15.12
CA LEU A 102 -10.34 15.25 15.40
C LEU A 102 -11.54 15.84 14.63
N GLY A 103 -12.19 15.07 13.75
CA GLY A 103 -13.32 15.55 12.92
C GLY A 103 -12.94 15.93 11.49
N GLY A 104 -11.78 15.50 11.01
CA GLY A 104 -11.28 15.76 9.66
C GLY A 104 -10.70 17.17 9.49
N VAL A 105 -10.02 17.38 8.36
CA VAL A 105 -9.52 18.68 7.89
C VAL A 105 -10.66 19.70 7.76
N ALA A 106 -11.90 19.23 7.64
CA ALA A 106 -13.12 20.04 7.67
C ALA A 106 -13.27 20.87 8.95
N LEU A 107 -12.67 20.46 10.08
CA LEU A 107 -12.66 21.27 11.31
C LEU A 107 -11.69 22.46 11.23
N PHE A 108 -10.58 22.31 10.49
CA PHE A 108 -9.55 23.35 10.34
C PHE A 108 -9.81 24.29 9.16
N TRP A 109 -10.61 23.86 8.18
CA TRP A 109 -11.02 24.69 7.04
C TRP A 109 -12.55 24.76 6.93
N PRO A 110 -13.22 25.62 7.73
CA PRO A 110 -14.65 25.83 7.64
C PRO A 110 -14.94 26.88 6.56
N TRP A 111 -14.91 26.47 5.29
CA TRP A 111 -15.44 27.27 4.18
C TRP A 111 -16.13 26.36 3.17
#